data_AF-A0A2N7B3T0-F1
#
_entry.id   AF-A0A2N7B3T0-F1
#
_cell.length_a   1.000
_cell.length_b   1.000
_cell.length_c   1.000
_cell.angle_alpha   90.00
_cell.angle_beta   90.00
_cell.angle_gamma   90.00
#
_symmetry.space_group_name_H-M   'P 1'
#
loop_
_entity.id
_entity.type
_entity.pdbx_description
1 polymer ?
#
loop_
_entity_poly.entity_id
_entity_poly.type
_entity_poly.pdbx_seq_one_letter_code
_entity_poly.pdbx_strand_id
1 'polypeptide(L)'
;DNEDIYTVGIEFGLAGLELESSQLTHWSQDFSEEEVEIACRYAFRELNRFPSWFPRLYEQHPQKVSELVIQEIGWELECLKENKHYVLSKVCWSGEWLWNSIAEAMLVLLDKEPIHISILKDLLKIVQGSSSISNHMLAQLAERKCNVPISIATIPYWYATWISVDPKQAIKPFSDWLAAINLHDQQKATQKAMIMIVALLGKRRSGSGFREAFKTPTHLMQLYQLMHQYIRFENDLHRANSGAYSPELRDDAQEARDYLLSMLNTIPGKETYLALKELARTHPVEESRKRLKQYAKEREEIDADSSPWTSSQFSEFAKTMECTPSNHRELFDLGVQQLLDLKHSLEEGDDSIASTLAKEDQEAGIRKVIANWCGSRSFDKYVITQEEELADAKRPDCRFSSSRFNAPVPVELKLADNWGGPDLFERLENQLCGDYLRDNHSSRGIFVLVYRGKKITWQLQESNVKVTFAELVEALQAHWMQLSPSYPKIEQIAVIGIDLTKRTNRVKPAKKK
;
A
#
# COMPACT_ATOMS: atom_id res chain seq x y z
N ASP A 1 30.83 38.90 -15.30
CA ASP A 1 30.31 39.27 -16.63
C ASP A 1 30.38 38.10 -17.57
N ASN A 2 29.22 37.70 -18.10
CA ASN A 2 29.02 36.51 -18.93
C ASN A 2 28.92 36.86 -20.42
N GLU A 3 29.49 38.01 -20.83
CA GLU A 3 29.38 38.49 -22.21
C GLU A 3 30.23 37.69 -23.22
N ASP A 4 31.07 36.74 -22.78
CA ASP A 4 31.99 36.00 -23.67
C ASP A 4 31.95 34.45 -23.56
N ILE A 5 30.88 33.85 -23.03
CA ILE A 5 30.77 32.36 -22.97
C ILE A 5 30.09 31.77 -24.22
N TYR A 6 29.32 32.55 -24.96
CA TYR A 6 28.65 32.11 -26.19
C TYR A 6 29.39 32.65 -27.41
N THR A 7 30.49 31.99 -27.76
CA THR A 7 31.22 32.30 -28.98
C THR A 7 30.61 31.57 -30.16
N VAL A 8 30.66 32.19 -31.34
CA VAL A 8 30.27 31.60 -32.63
C VAL A 8 30.88 30.20 -32.82
N GLY A 9 32.09 29.95 -32.30
CA GLY A 9 32.75 28.65 -32.36
C GLY A 9 32.03 27.53 -31.59
N ILE A 10 31.36 27.83 -30.48
CA ILE A 10 30.58 26.84 -29.72
C ILE A 10 29.34 26.42 -30.50
N GLU A 11 28.65 27.38 -31.13
CA GLU A 11 27.47 27.12 -31.96
C GLU A 11 27.83 26.26 -33.17
N PHE A 12 28.93 26.58 -33.86
CA PHE A 12 29.41 25.75 -34.97
C PHE A 12 29.83 24.35 -34.53
N GLY A 13 30.51 24.20 -33.39
CA GLY A 13 30.89 22.90 -32.85
C GLY A 13 29.68 22.03 -32.49
N LEU A 14 28.69 22.61 -31.80
CA LEU A 14 27.43 21.92 -31.47
C LEU A 14 26.66 21.50 -32.72
N ALA A 15 26.54 22.38 -33.71
CA ALA A 15 25.88 22.06 -34.97
C ALA A 15 26.64 20.96 -35.76
N GLY A 16 27.97 20.99 -35.75
CA GLY A 16 28.81 19.97 -36.37
C GLY A 16 28.60 18.58 -35.74
N LEU A 17 28.67 18.50 -34.40
CA LEU A 17 28.43 17.26 -33.66
C LEU A 17 27.00 16.73 -33.88
N GLU A 18 26.00 17.61 -33.91
CA GLU A 18 24.61 17.23 -34.19
C GLU A 18 24.48 16.63 -35.59
N LEU A 19 25.04 17.28 -36.61
CA LEU A 19 25.03 16.78 -38.00
C LEU A 19 25.73 15.43 -38.12
N GLU A 20 26.94 15.30 -37.60
CA GLU A 20 27.71 14.07 -37.67
C GLU A 20 26.98 12.91 -36.96
N SER A 21 26.48 13.16 -35.75
CA SER A 21 25.73 12.18 -34.98
C SER A 21 24.42 11.74 -35.65
N SER A 22 23.82 12.59 -36.51
CA SER A 22 22.58 12.27 -37.24
C SER A 22 22.83 11.43 -38.49
N GLN A 23 24.04 11.49 -39.05
CA GLN A 23 24.40 10.83 -40.31
C GLN A 23 25.14 9.51 -40.09
N LEU A 24 25.82 9.34 -38.96
CA LEU A 24 26.63 8.16 -38.67
C LEU A 24 25.94 7.22 -37.66
N THR A 25 25.72 5.96 -38.06
CA THR A 25 25.08 4.93 -37.22
C THR A 25 25.91 4.56 -35.98
N HIS A 26 27.25 4.58 -36.10
CA HIS A 26 28.20 4.21 -35.04
C HIS A 26 29.02 5.42 -34.55
N TRP A 27 28.44 6.62 -34.62
CA TRP A 27 29.13 7.90 -34.45
C TRP A 27 30.15 7.95 -33.30
N SER A 28 29.76 7.54 -32.08
CA SER A 28 30.59 7.67 -30.89
C SER A 28 31.35 6.40 -30.50
N GLN A 29 31.27 5.32 -31.29
CA GLN A 29 31.79 4.01 -30.89
C GLN A 29 33.32 3.99 -30.77
N ASP A 30 34.02 4.65 -31.69
CA ASP A 30 35.48 4.62 -31.79
C ASP A 30 36.14 5.90 -31.23
N PHE A 31 35.40 6.73 -30.50
CA PHE A 31 35.96 7.96 -29.91
C PHE A 31 37.05 7.62 -28.89
N SER A 32 38.17 8.32 -28.99
CA SER A 32 39.19 8.37 -27.95
C SER A 32 38.70 9.11 -26.70
N GLU A 33 39.37 8.91 -25.56
CA GLU A 33 39.02 9.60 -24.31
C GLU A 33 39.03 11.13 -24.46
N GLU A 34 39.96 11.67 -25.25
CA GLU A 34 40.06 13.11 -25.53
C GLU A 34 38.86 13.62 -26.34
N GLU A 35 38.42 12.85 -27.34
CA GLU A 35 37.25 13.20 -28.15
C GLU A 35 35.96 13.16 -27.33
N VAL A 36 35.81 12.18 -26.43
CA VAL A 36 34.69 12.12 -25.48
C VAL A 36 34.69 13.36 -24.57
N GLU A 37 35.85 13.76 -24.06
CA GLU A 37 35.97 14.94 -23.20
C GLU A 37 35.58 16.23 -23.96
N ILE A 38 36.09 16.41 -25.18
CA ILE A 38 35.76 17.55 -26.02
C ILE A 38 34.25 17.59 -26.29
N ALA A 39 33.64 16.45 -26.67
CA ALA A 39 32.20 16.36 -26.87
C ALA A 39 31.41 16.74 -25.60
N CYS A 40 31.80 16.22 -24.43
CA CYS A 40 31.16 16.59 -23.15
C CYS A 40 31.24 18.10 -22.88
N ARG A 41 32.40 18.74 -23.12
CA ARG A 41 32.58 20.19 -22.96
C ARG A 41 31.64 20.99 -23.86
N TYR A 42 31.35 20.53 -25.08
CA TYR A 42 30.31 21.13 -25.92
C TYR A 42 28.91 20.90 -25.34
N ALA A 43 28.57 19.67 -24.94
CA ALA A 43 27.26 19.35 -24.35
C ALA A 43 26.95 20.21 -23.11
N PHE A 44 27.94 20.47 -22.26
CA PHE A 44 27.77 21.29 -21.06
C PHE A 44 27.47 22.75 -21.39
N ARG A 45 27.90 23.23 -22.56
CA ARG A 45 27.73 24.63 -22.98
C ARG A 45 26.42 24.93 -23.68
N GLU A 46 25.69 23.92 -24.17
CA GLU A 46 24.36 24.08 -24.80
C GLU A 46 23.38 24.90 -23.93
N LEU A 47 22.52 25.77 -24.48
CA LEU A 47 21.80 26.76 -23.65
C LEU A 47 20.76 26.13 -22.74
N ASN A 48 19.95 25.22 -23.28
CA ASN A 48 18.67 24.85 -22.66
C ASN A 48 18.70 23.46 -22.02
N ARG A 49 19.03 22.44 -22.83
CA ARG A 49 19.01 21.02 -22.45
C ARG A 49 20.24 20.34 -23.04
N PHE A 50 20.56 19.13 -22.60
CA PHE A 50 21.63 18.39 -23.27
C PHE A 50 21.29 18.16 -24.76
N PRO A 51 22.30 18.18 -25.65
CA PRO A 51 22.12 17.82 -27.05
C PRO A 51 21.55 16.41 -27.22
N SER A 52 20.88 16.16 -28.34
CA SER A 52 20.16 14.89 -28.59
C SER A 52 21.09 13.68 -28.66
N TRP A 53 22.36 13.90 -29.03
CA TRP A 53 23.40 12.89 -29.14
C TRP A 53 24.07 12.54 -27.81
N PHE A 54 23.93 13.34 -26.76
CA PHE A 54 24.64 13.12 -25.50
C PHE A 54 24.28 11.79 -24.80
N PRO A 55 23.01 11.34 -24.78
CA PRO A 55 22.67 10.01 -24.28
C PRO A 55 23.36 8.88 -25.07
N ARG A 56 23.49 9.00 -26.40
CA ARG A 56 24.19 8.01 -27.24
C ARG A 56 25.70 7.97 -26.96
N LEU A 57 26.30 9.13 -26.65
CA LEU A 57 27.68 9.20 -26.19
C LEU A 57 27.86 8.46 -24.86
N TYR A 58 26.92 8.65 -23.92
CA TYR A 58 26.90 7.94 -22.64
C TYR A 58 26.70 6.43 -22.78
N GLU A 59 25.87 5.96 -23.70
CA GLU A 59 25.69 4.52 -23.94
C GLU A 59 26.99 3.81 -24.34
N GLN A 60 27.86 4.49 -25.09
CA GLN A 60 29.15 3.95 -25.52
C GLN A 60 30.26 4.17 -24.48
N HIS A 61 30.24 5.32 -23.78
CA HIS A 61 31.31 5.73 -22.85
C HIS A 61 30.76 6.10 -21.45
N PRO A 62 30.03 5.20 -20.77
CA PRO A 62 29.24 5.57 -19.58
C PRO A 62 30.10 6.04 -18.40
N GLN A 63 31.26 5.42 -18.20
CA GLN A 63 32.17 5.76 -17.09
C GLN A 63 32.78 7.16 -17.29
N LYS A 64 33.31 7.44 -18.47
CA LYS A 64 33.98 8.72 -18.75
C LYS A 64 33.00 9.90 -18.75
N VAL A 65 31.83 9.72 -19.35
CA VAL A 65 30.78 10.75 -19.34
C VAL A 65 30.31 11.03 -17.92
N SER A 66 30.10 9.98 -17.11
CA SER A 66 29.69 10.15 -15.69
C SER A 66 30.76 10.87 -14.88
N GLU A 67 32.03 10.50 -15.05
CA GLU A 67 33.17 11.16 -14.39
C GLU A 67 33.17 12.66 -14.69
N LEU A 68 33.08 13.05 -15.97
CA LEU A 68 33.11 14.44 -16.39
C LEU A 68 31.89 15.22 -15.89
N VAL A 69 30.70 14.63 -15.90
CA VAL A 69 29.50 15.28 -15.34
C VAL A 69 29.64 15.48 -13.84
N ILE A 70 30.15 14.49 -13.09
CA ILE A 70 30.38 14.60 -11.66
C ILE A 70 31.40 15.71 -11.36
N GLN A 71 32.51 15.76 -12.11
CA GLN A 71 33.53 16.79 -11.98
C GLN A 71 32.95 18.18 -12.24
N GLU A 72 32.16 18.34 -13.30
CA GLU A 72 31.58 19.63 -13.67
C GLU A 72 30.52 20.09 -12.66
N ILE A 73 29.68 19.17 -12.14
CA ILE A 73 28.76 19.47 -11.04
C ILE A 73 29.53 19.87 -9.78
N GLY A 74 30.60 19.15 -9.43
CA GLY A 74 31.46 19.50 -8.29
C GLY A 74 32.03 20.91 -8.42
N TRP A 75 32.58 21.24 -9.60
CA TRP A 75 33.09 22.57 -9.91
C TRP A 75 31.99 23.65 -9.86
N GLU A 76 30.82 23.37 -10.43
CA GLU A 76 29.64 24.25 -10.40
C GLU A 76 29.28 24.63 -8.96
N LEU A 77 29.24 23.65 -8.05
CA LEU A 77 28.88 23.87 -6.65
C LEU A 77 29.95 24.64 -5.85
N GLU A 78 31.23 24.54 -6.21
CA GLU A 78 32.32 25.25 -5.54
C GLU A 78 32.47 26.70 -6.03
N CYS A 79 32.31 26.91 -7.34
CA CYS A 79 32.67 28.16 -8.01
C CYS A 79 31.48 29.10 -8.26
N LEU A 80 30.26 28.57 -8.46
CA LEU A 80 29.09 29.39 -8.73
C LEU A 80 28.40 29.79 -7.42
N LYS A 81 28.72 30.98 -6.92
CA LYS A 81 28.09 31.58 -5.72
C LYS A 81 26.60 31.92 -5.91
N GLU A 82 26.14 31.96 -7.16
CA GLU A 82 24.75 32.22 -7.56
C GLU A 82 24.17 31.00 -8.27
N ASN A 83 22.84 30.81 -8.12
CA ASN A 83 22.09 29.74 -8.77
C ASN A 83 22.07 29.95 -10.29
N LYS A 84 23.08 29.46 -11.00
CA LYS A 84 23.14 29.46 -12.46
C LYS A 84 22.61 28.13 -12.97
N HIS A 85 21.70 28.17 -13.93
CA HIS A 85 21.21 26.99 -14.63
C HIS A 85 22.32 26.44 -15.53
N TYR A 86 23.21 25.61 -14.99
CA TYR A 86 24.31 25.00 -15.74
C TYR A 86 24.13 23.48 -15.87
N VAL A 87 25.06 22.65 -15.39
CA VAL A 87 25.04 21.20 -15.62
C VAL A 87 24.06 20.52 -14.67
N LEU A 88 24.08 20.85 -13.37
CA LEU A 88 23.20 20.23 -12.38
C LEU A 88 21.71 20.39 -12.78
N SER A 89 21.33 21.60 -13.16
CA SER A 89 19.96 21.89 -13.62
C SER A 89 19.60 21.05 -14.86
N LYS A 90 20.48 20.95 -15.86
CA LYS A 90 20.21 20.15 -17.07
C LYS A 90 20.06 18.66 -16.75
N VAL A 91 20.92 18.13 -15.88
CA VAL A 91 20.84 16.74 -15.39
C VAL A 91 19.52 16.50 -14.66
N CYS A 92 19.10 17.43 -13.81
CA CYS A 92 17.83 17.35 -13.09
C CYS A 92 16.61 17.35 -14.03
N TRP A 93 16.65 18.13 -15.12
CA TRP A 93 15.52 18.29 -16.04
C TRP A 93 15.46 17.28 -17.19
N SER A 94 16.60 16.76 -17.64
CA SER A 94 16.69 15.97 -18.89
C SER A 94 17.70 14.81 -18.83
N GLY A 95 18.35 14.59 -17.68
CA GLY A 95 19.43 13.63 -17.49
C GLY A 95 19.04 12.32 -16.80
N GLU A 96 17.77 11.89 -16.84
CA GLU A 96 17.31 10.68 -16.12
C GLU A 96 18.12 9.43 -16.47
N TRP A 97 18.55 9.31 -17.74
CA TRP A 97 19.42 8.25 -18.25
C TRP A 97 20.79 8.17 -17.54
N LEU A 98 21.24 9.25 -16.90
CA LEU A 98 22.52 9.36 -16.20
C LEU A 98 22.41 9.11 -14.69
N TRP A 99 21.23 9.31 -14.10
CA TRP A 99 21.07 9.43 -12.64
C TRP A 99 21.68 8.25 -11.87
N ASN A 100 21.50 7.01 -12.35
CA ASN A 100 22.06 5.82 -11.72
C ASN A 100 23.58 5.84 -11.59
N SER A 101 24.28 6.41 -12.56
CA SER A 101 25.75 6.42 -12.61
C SER A 101 26.37 7.55 -11.78
N ILE A 102 25.60 8.59 -11.47
CA ILE A 102 26.09 9.75 -10.71
C ILE A 102 25.51 9.87 -9.31
N ALA A 103 24.44 9.12 -8.99
CA ALA A 103 23.69 9.32 -7.75
C ALA A 103 24.51 9.12 -6.48
N GLU A 104 25.47 8.19 -6.47
CA GLU A 104 26.36 7.98 -5.32
C GLU A 104 27.23 9.22 -5.07
N ALA A 105 27.79 9.82 -6.12
CA ALA A 105 28.54 11.06 -6.01
C ALA A 105 27.65 12.23 -5.56
N MET A 106 26.42 12.32 -6.08
CA MET A 106 25.45 13.33 -5.63
C MET A 106 25.06 13.14 -4.16
N LEU A 107 24.98 11.90 -3.68
CA LEU A 107 24.72 11.59 -2.27
C LEU A 107 25.87 12.05 -1.37
N VAL A 108 27.13 11.86 -1.81
CA VAL A 108 28.32 12.38 -1.09
C VAL A 108 28.31 13.91 -1.06
N LEU A 109 27.94 14.57 -2.16
CA LEU A 109 27.83 16.03 -2.17
C LEU A 109 26.77 16.54 -1.19
N LEU A 110 25.69 15.78 -0.98
CA LEU A 110 24.64 16.09 -0.02
C LEU A 110 25.06 15.96 1.46
N ASP A 111 26.22 15.36 1.79
CA ASP A 111 26.73 15.41 3.17
C ASP A 111 27.03 16.86 3.60
N LYS A 112 27.44 17.72 2.66
CA LYS A 112 27.53 19.17 2.88
C LYS A 112 26.16 19.82 2.62
N GLU A 113 25.80 20.84 3.39
CA GLU A 113 24.55 21.56 3.14
C GLU A 113 24.68 22.44 1.89
N PRO A 114 23.78 22.30 0.89
CA PRO A 114 23.80 23.15 -0.28
C PRO A 114 23.56 24.62 0.08
N ILE A 115 24.25 25.53 -0.61
CA ILE A 115 24.16 26.98 -0.38
C ILE A 115 22.76 27.50 -0.72
N HIS A 116 22.12 26.93 -1.74
CA HIS A 116 20.79 27.32 -2.23
C HIS A 116 19.80 26.16 -2.19
N ILE A 117 18.54 26.47 -1.91
CA ILE A 117 17.45 25.47 -1.86
C ILE A 117 17.20 24.83 -3.24
N SER A 118 17.43 25.56 -4.35
CA SER A 118 17.33 25.00 -5.71
C SER A 118 18.30 23.85 -5.92
N ILE A 119 19.56 24.03 -5.53
CA ILE A 119 20.61 23.00 -5.60
C ILE A 119 20.21 21.78 -4.79
N LEU A 120 19.73 21.98 -3.55
CA LEU A 120 19.22 20.88 -2.72
C LEU A 120 18.12 20.10 -3.43
N LYS A 121 17.14 20.80 -4.03
CA LYS A 121 16.04 20.15 -4.77
C LYS A 121 16.54 19.34 -5.95
N ASP A 122 17.48 19.88 -6.72
CA ASP A 122 18.01 19.22 -7.91
C ASP A 122 18.80 17.96 -7.54
N LEU A 123 19.67 18.05 -6.54
CA LEU A 123 20.41 16.90 -5.99
C LEU A 123 19.45 15.85 -5.42
N LEU A 124 18.46 16.27 -4.61
CA LEU A 124 17.45 15.38 -4.03
C LEU A 124 16.61 14.68 -5.10
N LYS A 125 16.32 15.35 -6.21
CA LYS A 125 15.58 14.75 -7.33
C LYS A 125 16.39 13.63 -7.97
N ILE A 126 17.68 13.86 -8.25
CA ILE A 126 18.57 12.87 -8.86
C ILE A 126 18.70 11.63 -7.97
N VAL A 127 19.02 11.81 -6.68
CA VAL A 127 19.22 10.66 -5.77
C VAL A 127 17.94 9.90 -5.48
N GLN A 128 16.78 10.57 -5.40
CA GLN A 128 15.50 9.90 -5.20
C GLN A 128 15.05 9.15 -6.45
N GLY A 129 15.32 9.69 -7.64
CA GLY A 129 15.00 9.07 -8.93
C GLY A 129 15.91 7.93 -9.36
N SER A 130 17.07 7.80 -8.72
CA SER A 130 18.03 6.74 -9.03
C SER A 130 17.71 5.43 -8.32
N SER A 131 17.76 4.30 -9.03
CA SER A 131 17.61 2.96 -8.45
C SER A 131 18.88 2.42 -7.78
N SER A 132 20.06 3.02 -8.00
CA SER A 132 21.30 2.62 -7.33
C SER A 132 21.33 3.02 -5.86
N ILE A 133 20.56 4.03 -5.47
CA ILE A 133 20.43 4.46 -4.07
C ILE A 133 19.27 3.73 -3.40
N SER A 134 19.56 3.04 -2.30
CA SER A 134 18.55 2.34 -1.49
C SER A 134 17.71 3.30 -0.64
N ASN A 135 16.46 2.91 -0.34
CA ASN A 135 15.60 3.64 0.58
C ASN A 135 16.25 3.81 1.97
N HIS A 136 17.00 2.80 2.43
CA HIS A 136 17.69 2.84 3.71
C HIS A 136 18.78 3.93 3.74
N MET A 137 19.59 4.06 2.68
CA MET A 137 20.62 5.11 2.59
C MET A 137 20.00 6.52 2.61
N LEU A 138 18.91 6.72 1.86
CA LEU A 138 18.19 8.00 1.85
C LEU A 138 17.57 8.31 3.22
N ALA A 139 16.96 7.32 3.87
CA ALA A 139 16.38 7.48 5.20
C ALA A 139 17.45 7.91 6.22
N GLN A 140 18.60 7.24 6.25
CA GLN A 140 19.71 7.57 7.15
C GLN A 140 20.28 8.97 6.90
N LEU A 141 20.43 9.39 5.63
CA LEU A 141 20.88 10.74 5.32
C LEU A 141 19.84 11.78 5.78
N ALA A 142 18.57 11.58 5.43
CA ALA A 142 17.51 12.52 5.75
C ALA A 142 17.29 12.65 7.27
N GLU A 143 17.30 11.54 8.01
CA GLU A 143 17.25 11.54 9.47
C GLU A 143 18.39 12.36 10.09
N ARG A 144 19.65 12.11 9.67
CA ARG A 144 20.81 12.87 10.14
C ARG A 144 20.65 14.37 9.89
N LYS A 145 20.18 14.74 8.70
CA LYS A 145 19.97 16.14 8.30
C LYS A 145 18.81 16.82 9.03
N CYS A 146 17.78 16.08 9.44
CA CYS A 146 16.71 16.59 10.29
C CYS A 146 17.17 16.82 11.74
N ASN A 147 18.03 15.93 12.27
CA ASN A 147 18.48 15.98 13.67
C ASN A 147 19.64 16.97 13.92
N VAL A 148 20.52 17.16 12.94
CA VAL A 148 21.63 18.11 13.01
C VAL A 148 21.51 19.14 11.88
N PRO A 149 20.48 20.01 11.93
CA PRO A 149 20.22 20.91 10.82
C PRO A 149 21.21 22.07 10.81
N ILE A 150 21.88 22.25 9.66
CA ILE A 150 22.69 23.44 9.39
C ILE A 150 21.77 24.64 9.09
N SER A 151 20.60 24.40 8.49
CA SER A 151 19.62 25.43 8.16
C SER A 151 18.19 24.96 8.42
N ILE A 152 17.41 25.76 9.15
CA ILE A 152 15.98 25.49 9.37
C ILE A 152 15.14 25.61 8.08
N ALA A 153 15.71 26.22 7.03
CA ALA A 153 15.07 26.40 5.73
C ALA A 153 14.99 25.09 4.94
N THR A 154 15.96 24.18 5.13
CA THR A 154 16.09 22.96 4.33
C THR A 154 15.40 21.75 4.95
N ILE A 155 15.19 21.76 6.27
CA ILE A 155 14.53 20.68 7.04
C ILE A 155 13.23 20.13 6.38
N PRO A 156 12.29 20.96 5.87
CA PRO A 156 11.09 20.43 5.22
C PRO A 156 11.37 19.51 4.02
N TYR A 157 12.43 19.77 3.26
CA TYR A 157 12.82 18.94 2.12
C TYR A 157 13.41 17.60 2.59
N TRP A 158 14.19 17.62 3.66
CA TRP A 158 14.72 16.40 4.28
C TRP A 158 13.59 15.54 4.87
N TYR A 159 12.60 16.12 5.54
CA TYR A 159 11.43 15.36 5.96
C TYR A 159 10.59 14.82 4.80
N ALA A 160 10.45 15.58 3.71
CA ALA A 160 9.78 15.08 2.51
C ALA A 160 10.51 13.84 1.94
N THR A 161 11.84 13.89 1.84
CA THR A 161 12.65 12.73 1.43
C THR A 161 12.55 11.57 2.43
N TRP A 162 12.57 11.84 3.73
CA TRP A 162 12.48 10.78 4.74
C TRP A 162 11.11 10.09 4.70
N ILE A 163 10.03 10.87 4.63
CA ILE A 163 8.66 10.35 4.53
C ILE A 163 8.45 9.58 3.23
N SER A 164 9.09 9.98 2.12
CA SER A 164 8.95 9.29 0.83
C SER A 164 9.53 7.88 0.81
N VAL A 165 10.52 7.58 1.69
CA VAL A 165 11.23 6.30 1.75
C VAL A 165 10.97 5.48 3.03
N ASP A 166 10.72 6.13 4.18
CA ASP A 166 10.44 5.51 5.48
C ASP A 166 9.44 6.36 6.31
N PRO A 167 8.17 6.39 5.89
CA PRO A 167 7.14 7.19 6.56
C PRO A 167 6.88 6.76 8.00
N LYS A 168 7.07 5.46 8.31
CA LYS A 168 6.81 4.89 9.65
C LYS A 168 7.69 5.56 10.70
N GLN A 169 8.96 5.78 10.38
CA GLN A 169 9.90 6.45 11.28
C GLN A 169 9.86 7.98 11.17
N ALA A 170 9.50 8.54 10.00
CA ALA A 170 9.62 9.96 9.74
C ALA A 170 8.43 10.82 10.20
N ILE A 171 7.19 10.31 10.11
CA ILE A 171 5.97 11.12 10.33
C ILE A 171 5.89 11.67 11.76
N LYS A 172 6.19 10.83 12.77
CA LYS A 172 6.10 11.25 14.18
C LYS A 172 7.13 12.34 14.53
N PRO A 173 8.44 12.18 14.23
CA PRO A 173 9.43 13.24 14.41
C PRO A 173 9.07 14.54 13.68
N PHE A 174 8.53 14.44 12.45
CA PHE A 174 8.10 15.63 11.72
C PHE A 174 6.94 16.36 12.42
N SER A 175 5.95 15.61 12.90
CA SER A 175 4.83 16.15 13.68
C SER A 175 5.32 16.87 14.95
N ASP A 176 6.25 16.25 15.68
CA ASP A 176 6.84 16.83 16.90
C ASP A 176 7.62 18.11 16.60
N TRP A 177 8.38 18.11 15.51
CA TRP A 177 9.14 19.27 15.07
C TRP A 177 8.23 20.45 14.68
N LEU A 178 7.13 20.19 13.95
CA LEU A 178 6.14 21.22 13.66
C LEU A 178 5.46 21.74 14.93
N ALA A 179 5.11 20.84 15.86
CA ALA A 179 4.47 21.21 17.12
C ALA A 179 5.40 22.13 17.96
N ALA A 180 6.69 21.82 18.02
CA ALA A 180 7.68 22.63 18.72
C ALA A 180 7.81 24.05 18.13
N ILE A 181 7.80 24.18 16.79
CA ILE A 181 7.79 25.49 16.13
C ILE A 181 6.47 26.23 16.42
N ASN A 182 5.35 25.52 16.35
CA ASN A 182 4.02 26.09 16.52
C ASN A 182 3.77 26.69 17.91
N LEU A 183 4.48 26.21 18.95
CA LEU A 183 4.44 26.79 20.30
C LEU A 183 4.94 28.25 20.33
N HIS A 184 5.82 28.63 19.39
CA HIS A 184 6.43 29.94 19.35
C HIS A 184 5.98 30.77 18.14
N ASP A 185 5.77 30.14 16.99
CA ASP A 185 5.44 30.79 15.72
C ASP A 185 4.56 29.88 14.85
N GLN A 186 3.24 30.12 14.92
CA GLN A 186 2.25 29.36 14.16
C GLN A 186 2.39 29.55 12.65
N GLN A 187 2.68 30.77 12.19
CA GLN A 187 2.81 31.07 10.76
C GLN A 187 4.01 30.33 10.16
N LYS A 188 5.13 30.30 10.89
CA LYS A 188 6.31 29.54 10.49
C LYS A 188 6.04 28.04 10.47
N ALA A 189 5.34 27.49 11.47
CA ALA A 189 4.95 26.07 11.45
C ALA A 189 4.09 25.74 10.21
N THR A 190 3.08 26.55 9.92
CA THR A 190 2.26 26.42 8.70
C THR A 190 3.11 26.52 7.44
N GLN A 191 4.03 27.48 7.36
CA GLN A 191 4.93 27.60 6.21
C GLN A 191 5.80 26.34 6.02
N LYS A 192 6.34 25.76 7.09
CA LYS A 192 7.14 24.53 7.01
C LYS A 192 6.32 23.31 6.60
N ALA A 193 5.09 23.19 7.12
CA ALA A 193 4.16 22.14 6.69
C ALA A 193 3.84 22.24 5.19
N MET A 194 3.55 23.46 4.70
CA MET A 194 3.29 23.71 3.28
C MET A 194 4.49 23.35 2.40
N ILE A 195 5.71 23.77 2.79
CA ILE A 195 6.92 23.44 2.01
C ILE A 195 7.13 21.92 1.96
N MET A 196 6.98 21.22 3.09
CA MET A 196 7.18 19.77 3.16
C MET A 196 6.21 19.05 2.25
N ILE A 197 4.90 19.31 2.34
CA ILE A 197 3.91 18.55 1.57
C ILE A 197 4.03 18.80 0.07
N VAL A 198 4.38 20.03 -0.33
CA VAL A 198 4.64 20.37 -1.73
C VAL A 198 5.93 19.71 -2.23
N ALA A 199 6.95 19.57 -1.38
CA ALA A 199 8.17 18.85 -1.72
C ALA A 199 7.94 17.33 -1.84
N LEU A 200 7.07 16.76 -1.00
CA LEU A 200 6.74 15.34 -0.99
C LEU A 200 5.96 14.92 -2.25
N LEU A 201 4.90 15.66 -2.58
CA LEU A 201 4.01 15.32 -3.69
C LEU A 201 4.42 15.90 -5.04
N GLY A 202 5.23 16.96 -5.03
CA GLY A 202 5.65 17.69 -6.22
C GLY A 202 4.58 18.64 -6.72
N LYS A 203 4.93 19.43 -7.74
CA LYS A 203 3.97 20.30 -8.43
C LYS A 203 3.29 19.53 -9.56
N ARG A 204 2.08 19.96 -9.95
CA ARG A 204 1.25 19.46 -11.08
C ARG A 204 1.99 19.13 -12.41
N ARG A 205 3.22 19.62 -12.62
CA ARG A 205 4.01 19.48 -13.86
C ARG A 205 5.43 18.92 -13.67
N SER A 206 5.85 18.65 -12.44
CA SER A 206 7.19 18.17 -12.12
C SER A 206 7.04 17.03 -11.11
N GLY A 207 6.88 15.82 -11.63
CA GLY A 207 6.78 14.62 -10.81
C GLY A 207 7.97 14.50 -9.88
N SER A 208 7.74 14.59 -8.58
CA SER A 208 8.72 14.22 -7.55
C SER A 208 8.40 12.85 -6.94
N GLY A 209 7.47 12.10 -7.51
CA GLY A 209 7.03 10.80 -7.02
C GLY A 209 7.94 9.64 -7.43
N PHE A 210 9.26 9.75 -7.21
CA PHE A 210 10.14 8.59 -7.43
C PHE A 210 10.05 7.57 -6.30
N ARG A 211 9.71 8.03 -5.09
CA ARG A 211 9.61 7.21 -3.88
C ARG A 211 8.24 7.39 -3.26
N GLU A 212 7.54 6.28 -3.07
CA GLU A 212 6.11 6.28 -2.77
C GLU A 212 5.77 5.45 -1.53
N ALA A 213 6.73 5.24 -0.62
CA ALA A 213 6.52 4.39 0.57
C ALA A 213 5.39 4.89 1.48
N PHE A 214 5.10 6.19 1.44
CA PHE A 214 3.99 6.81 2.17
C PHE A 214 2.60 6.53 1.58
N LYS A 215 2.49 6.00 0.35
CA LYS A 215 1.20 5.72 -0.32
C LYS A 215 0.53 4.43 0.19
N THR A 216 0.35 4.37 1.50
CA THR A 216 -0.40 3.31 2.19
C THR A 216 -1.56 3.96 2.96
N PRO A 217 -2.66 3.24 3.21
CA PRO A 217 -3.81 3.81 3.92
C PRO A 217 -3.44 4.47 5.25
N THR A 218 -2.63 3.78 6.07
CA THR A 218 -2.18 4.27 7.38
C THR A 218 -1.38 5.58 7.29
N HIS A 219 -0.36 5.62 6.43
CA HIS A 219 0.50 6.81 6.34
C HIS A 219 -0.22 7.99 5.66
N LEU A 220 -1.06 7.75 4.65
CA LEU A 220 -1.88 8.79 4.02
C LEU A 220 -2.86 9.41 5.02
N MET A 221 -3.51 8.60 5.86
CA MET A 221 -4.37 9.07 6.94
C MET A 221 -3.61 9.97 7.92
N GLN A 222 -2.45 9.52 8.40
CA GLN A 222 -1.62 10.28 9.35
C GLN A 222 -1.15 11.61 8.74
N LEU A 223 -0.68 11.59 7.50
CA LEU A 223 -0.25 12.80 6.78
C LEU A 223 -1.42 13.75 6.56
N TYR A 224 -2.60 13.24 6.17
CA TYR A 224 -3.79 14.08 5.97
C TYR A 224 -4.20 14.78 7.28
N GLN A 225 -4.28 14.04 8.39
CA GLN A 225 -4.58 14.61 9.71
C GLN A 225 -3.56 15.67 10.11
N LEU A 226 -2.26 15.37 9.96
CA LEU A 226 -1.19 16.30 10.29
C LEU A 226 -1.23 17.56 9.43
N MET A 227 -1.39 17.41 8.11
CA MET A 227 -1.43 18.55 7.19
C MET A 227 -2.67 19.41 7.40
N HIS A 228 -3.82 18.82 7.70
CA HIS A 228 -5.04 19.58 7.99
C HIS A 228 -4.91 20.47 9.24
N GLN A 229 -4.09 20.08 10.23
CA GLN A 229 -3.86 20.90 11.43
C GLN A 229 -3.22 22.26 11.10
N TYR A 230 -2.32 22.29 10.13
CA TYR A 230 -1.52 23.46 9.76
C TYR A 230 -2.02 24.17 8.49
N ILE A 231 -2.58 23.42 7.54
CA ILE A 231 -3.13 23.86 6.26
C ILE A 231 -4.66 23.80 6.39
N ARG A 232 -5.25 24.73 7.13
CA ARG A 232 -6.68 24.71 7.45
C ARG A 232 -7.56 25.08 6.26
N PHE A 233 -8.69 24.40 6.12
CA PHE A 233 -9.67 24.65 5.06
C PHE A 233 -10.24 26.08 5.11
N GLU A 234 -10.44 26.63 6.31
CA GLU A 234 -10.97 28.01 6.48
C GLU A 234 -10.08 29.08 5.84
N ASN A 235 -8.80 28.78 5.61
CA ASN A 235 -7.81 29.69 5.05
C ASN A 235 -7.46 29.35 3.60
N ASP A 236 -8.22 28.47 2.94
CA ASP A 236 -7.96 28.09 1.55
C ASP A 236 -8.24 29.27 0.61
N LEU A 237 -7.38 29.42 -0.40
CA LEU A 237 -7.54 30.44 -1.42
C LEU A 237 -8.55 29.97 -2.46
N HIS A 238 -9.56 30.79 -2.74
CA HIS A 238 -10.54 30.54 -3.78
C HIS A 238 -10.22 31.36 -5.03
N ARG A 239 -9.57 30.73 -5.99
CA ARG A 239 -9.21 31.33 -7.30
C ARG A 239 -10.26 31.07 -8.41
N ALA A 240 -11.40 30.50 -8.06
CA ALA A 240 -12.47 30.25 -9.01
C ALA A 240 -13.00 31.58 -9.57
N ASN A 241 -13.11 31.68 -10.90
CA ASN A 241 -13.60 32.87 -11.62
C ASN A 241 -12.74 34.15 -11.44
N SER A 242 -11.49 34.05 -10.96
CA SER A 242 -10.60 35.22 -10.79
C SER A 242 -9.71 35.52 -12.00
N GLY A 243 -9.91 34.86 -13.14
CA GLY A 243 -9.06 34.99 -14.32
C GLY A 243 -7.72 34.26 -14.20
N ALA A 244 -6.73 34.67 -15.01
CA ALA A 244 -5.38 34.10 -14.97
C ALA A 244 -4.66 34.50 -13.67
N TYR A 245 -4.11 33.52 -12.96
CA TYR A 245 -3.31 33.73 -11.75
C TYR A 245 -2.03 32.89 -11.79
N SER A 246 -1.02 33.30 -11.04
CA SER A 246 0.19 32.51 -10.78
C SER A 246 0.04 31.82 -9.42
N PRO A 247 0.05 30.48 -9.35
CA PRO A 247 -0.08 29.76 -8.08
C PRO A 247 1.05 30.10 -7.10
N GLU A 248 0.69 30.32 -5.85
CA GLU A 248 1.64 30.51 -4.74
C GLU A 248 1.81 29.21 -3.94
N LEU A 249 2.73 29.21 -2.97
CA LEU A 249 2.95 28.06 -2.08
C LEU A 249 1.65 27.60 -1.39
N ARG A 250 0.76 28.54 -1.07
CA ARG A 250 -0.52 28.24 -0.43
C ARG A 250 -1.45 27.46 -1.36
N ASP A 251 -1.55 27.87 -2.62
CA ASP A 251 -2.35 27.18 -3.65
C ASP A 251 -1.82 25.73 -3.86
N ASP A 252 -0.49 25.57 -3.99
CA ASP A 252 0.12 24.24 -4.14
C ASP A 252 -0.13 23.36 -2.90
N ALA A 253 -0.03 23.92 -1.69
CA ALA A 253 -0.13 23.16 -0.46
C ALA A 253 -1.56 22.74 -0.08
N GLN A 254 -2.58 23.57 -0.36
CA GLN A 254 -3.98 23.18 -0.14
C GLN A 254 -4.38 22.04 -1.09
N GLU A 255 -3.92 22.08 -2.33
CA GLU A 255 -4.15 21.00 -3.29
C GLU A 255 -3.42 19.72 -2.89
N ALA A 256 -2.17 19.84 -2.44
CA ALA A 256 -1.40 18.70 -1.97
C ALA A 256 -2.05 18.02 -0.74
N ARG A 257 -2.61 18.80 0.19
CA ARG A 257 -3.42 18.28 1.32
C ARG A 257 -4.63 17.49 0.82
N ASP A 258 -5.39 18.04 -0.12
CA ASP A 258 -6.59 17.38 -0.65
C ASP A 258 -6.25 16.14 -1.49
N TYR A 259 -5.11 16.16 -2.16
CA TYR A 259 -4.60 15.03 -2.93
C TYR A 259 -4.24 13.83 -2.04
N LEU A 260 -3.79 14.04 -0.79
CA LEU A 260 -3.61 12.94 0.17
C LEU A 260 -4.91 12.14 0.38
N LEU A 261 -6.02 12.86 0.57
CA LEU A 261 -7.33 12.23 0.74
C LEU A 261 -7.80 11.54 -0.54
N SER A 262 -7.56 12.17 -1.70
CA SER A 262 -7.84 11.55 -3.00
C SER A 262 -7.09 10.23 -3.18
N MET A 263 -5.78 10.22 -2.94
CA MET A 263 -4.96 9.01 -3.00
C MET A 263 -5.48 7.94 -2.03
N LEU A 264 -5.77 8.30 -0.78
CA LEU A 264 -6.34 7.38 0.19
C LEU A 264 -7.63 6.75 -0.36
N ASN A 265 -8.53 7.58 -0.87
CA ASN A 265 -9.81 7.13 -1.42
C ASN A 265 -9.67 6.30 -2.69
N THR A 266 -8.50 6.19 -3.33
CA THR A 266 -8.27 5.32 -4.50
C THR A 266 -7.73 3.94 -4.15
N ILE A 267 -7.19 3.75 -2.94
CA ILE A 267 -6.61 2.47 -2.52
C ILE A 267 -7.76 1.53 -2.11
N PRO A 268 -7.95 0.37 -2.77
CA PRO A 268 -8.99 -0.59 -2.40
C PRO A 268 -8.64 -1.29 -1.09
N GLY A 269 -9.67 -1.78 -0.40
CA GLY A 269 -9.54 -2.68 0.73
C GLY A 269 -9.95 -2.09 2.07
N LYS A 270 -10.09 -3.00 3.04
CA LYS A 270 -10.58 -2.72 4.39
C LYS A 270 -9.74 -1.68 5.15
N GLU A 271 -8.42 -1.65 4.95
CA GLU A 271 -7.55 -0.67 5.60
C GLU A 271 -7.94 0.77 5.24
N THR A 272 -8.25 1.03 3.97
CA THR A 272 -8.74 2.33 3.49
C THR A 272 -10.09 2.67 4.09
N TYR A 273 -11.03 1.73 4.09
CA TYR A 273 -12.34 1.91 4.71
C TYR A 273 -12.23 2.33 6.18
N LEU A 274 -11.40 1.62 6.95
CA LEU A 274 -11.16 1.92 8.37
C LEU A 274 -10.49 3.28 8.55
N ALA A 275 -9.51 3.62 7.72
CA ALA A 275 -8.87 4.93 7.74
C ALA A 275 -9.87 6.06 7.46
N LEU A 276 -10.73 5.93 6.45
CA LEU A 276 -11.78 6.91 6.14
C LEU A 276 -12.79 7.07 7.29
N LYS A 277 -13.17 5.97 7.96
CA LYS A 277 -14.05 6.03 9.14
C LYS A 277 -13.38 6.73 10.32
N GLU A 278 -12.10 6.48 10.55
CA GLU A 278 -11.36 7.14 11.62
C GLU A 278 -11.19 8.63 11.34
N LEU A 279 -10.91 9.03 10.10
CA LEU A 279 -10.93 10.43 9.67
C LEU A 279 -12.31 11.04 9.90
N ALA A 280 -13.38 10.37 9.48
CA ALA A 280 -14.75 10.85 9.65
C ALA A 280 -15.13 11.05 11.14
N ARG A 281 -14.55 10.26 12.05
CA ARG A 281 -14.76 10.38 13.50
C ARG A 281 -13.98 11.54 14.10
N THR A 282 -12.74 11.73 13.67
CA THR A 282 -11.77 12.66 14.31
C THR A 282 -11.70 14.04 13.68
N HIS A 283 -12.18 14.22 12.44
CA HIS A 283 -12.04 15.48 11.71
C HIS A 283 -12.65 16.67 12.48
N PRO A 284 -12.01 17.84 12.57
CA PRO A 284 -12.53 18.97 13.34
C PRO A 284 -13.81 19.59 12.75
N VAL A 285 -13.91 19.64 11.41
CA VAL A 285 -15.03 20.25 10.67
C VAL A 285 -16.15 19.24 10.40
N GLU A 286 -17.40 19.56 10.75
CA GLU A 286 -18.57 18.66 10.62
C GLU A 286 -18.91 18.30 9.16
N GLU A 287 -18.83 19.26 8.23
CA GLU A 287 -19.12 19.02 6.81
C GLU A 287 -18.15 17.99 6.21
N SER A 288 -16.85 18.12 6.51
CA SER A 288 -15.85 17.13 6.13
C SER A 288 -16.12 15.76 6.75
N ARG A 289 -16.63 15.68 7.99
CA ARG A 289 -17.05 14.38 8.58
C ARG A 289 -18.13 13.72 7.73
N LYS A 290 -19.13 14.48 7.26
CA LYS A 290 -20.22 13.95 6.41
C LYS A 290 -19.66 13.40 5.09
N ARG A 291 -18.78 14.18 4.43
CA ARG A 291 -18.10 13.75 3.19
C ARG A 291 -17.22 12.52 3.38
N LEU A 292 -16.45 12.45 4.47
CA LEU A 292 -15.61 11.28 4.79
C LEU A 292 -16.45 10.03 5.09
N LYS A 293 -17.62 10.16 5.73
CA LYS A 293 -18.57 9.04 5.88
C LYS A 293 -19.10 8.56 4.54
N GLN A 294 -19.39 9.48 3.63
CA GLN A 294 -19.80 9.14 2.27
C GLN A 294 -18.68 8.39 1.54
N TYR A 295 -17.43 8.87 1.60
CA TYR A 295 -16.28 8.17 1.01
C TYR A 295 -16.06 6.77 1.60
N ALA A 296 -16.20 6.62 2.92
CA ALA A 296 -16.14 5.29 3.54
C ALA A 296 -17.25 4.36 3.00
N LYS A 297 -18.47 4.87 2.83
CA LYS A 297 -19.60 4.09 2.28
C LYS A 297 -19.36 3.72 0.81
N GLU A 298 -18.94 4.67 -0.02
CA GLU A 298 -18.61 4.44 -1.44
C GLU A 298 -17.48 3.42 -1.58
N ARG A 299 -16.44 3.51 -0.74
CA ARG A 299 -15.34 2.52 -0.69
C ARG A 299 -15.85 1.13 -0.31
N GLU A 300 -16.70 1.03 0.71
CA GLU A 300 -17.33 -0.24 1.13
C GLU A 300 -18.19 -0.84 0.01
N GLU A 301 -18.98 -0.04 -0.70
CA GLU A 301 -19.79 -0.47 -1.83
C GLU A 301 -18.91 -0.99 -2.98
N ILE A 302 -17.89 -0.23 -3.39
CA ILE A 302 -16.98 -0.62 -4.48
C ILE A 302 -16.20 -1.89 -4.14
N ASP A 303 -15.71 -2.02 -2.90
CA ASP A 303 -14.92 -3.19 -2.49
C ASP A 303 -15.82 -4.42 -2.24
N ALA A 304 -17.12 -4.23 -1.98
CA ALA A 304 -18.11 -5.29 -1.83
C ALA A 304 -18.70 -5.75 -3.17
N ASP A 305 -18.57 -4.99 -4.24
CA ASP A 305 -19.00 -5.41 -5.57
C ASP A 305 -18.10 -6.53 -6.11
N SER A 306 -18.72 -7.60 -6.59
CA SER A 306 -18.01 -8.67 -7.29
C SER A 306 -17.63 -8.21 -8.68
N SER A 307 -16.51 -8.72 -9.20
CA SER A 307 -16.14 -8.47 -10.59
C SER A 307 -17.25 -8.95 -11.53
N PRO A 308 -17.61 -8.17 -12.57
CA PRO A 308 -18.56 -8.61 -13.57
C PRO A 308 -18.13 -9.96 -14.18
N TRP A 309 -19.07 -10.90 -14.31
CA TRP A 309 -18.77 -12.19 -14.91
C TRP A 309 -18.40 -12.03 -16.39
N THR A 310 -17.39 -12.77 -16.81
CA THR A 310 -17.11 -12.98 -18.23
C THR A 310 -18.17 -13.89 -18.86
N SER A 311 -18.35 -13.80 -20.19
CA SER A 311 -19.25 -14.71 -20.92
C SER A 311 -18.93 -16.19 -20.70
N SER A 312 -17.64 -16.51 -20.49
CA SER A 312 -17.20 -17.88 -20.16
C SER A 312 -17.66 -18.32 -18.78
N GLN A 313 -17.49 -17.48 -17.75
CA GLN A 313 -17.96 -17.77 -16.39
C GLN A 313 -19.48 -17.93 -16.36
N PHE A 314 -20.22 -17.08 -17.07
CA PHE A 314 -21.68 -17.23 -17.17
C PHE A 314 -22.09 -18.56 -17.83
N SER A 315 -21.41 -18.97 -18.91
CA SER A 315 -21.66 -20.25 -19.57
C SER A 315 -21.32 -21.46 -18.69
N GLU A 316 -20.25 -21.37 -17.89
CA GLU A 316 -19.86 -22.37 -16.91
C GLU A 316 -20.90 -22.49 -15.78
N PHE A 317 -21.33 -21.37 -15.22
CA PHE A 317 -22.39 -21.31 -14.22
C PHE A 317 -23.69 -21.91 -14.76
N ALA A 318 -24.11 -21.55 -15.98
CA ALA A 318 -25.34 -22.06 -16.58
C ALA A 318 -25.33 -23.60 -16.72
N LYS A 319 -24.15 -24.23 -16.80
CA LYS A 319 -24.00 -25.68 -16.92
C LYS A 319 -23.82 -26.39 -15.57
N THR A 320 -23.10 -25.77 -14.64
CA THR A 320 -22.64 -26.43 -13.41
C THR A 320 -23.21 -25.82 -12.13
N MET A 321 -23.96 -24.73 -12.25
CA MET A 321 -24.51 -23.93 -11.15
C MET A 321 -23.47 -23.33 -10.19
N GLU A 322 -22.18 -23.38 -10.52
CA GLU A 322 -21.12 -22.69 -9.77
C GLU A 322 -20.02 -22.22 -10.73
N CYS A 323 -19.35 -21.11 -10.42
CA CYS A 323 -18.22 -20.61 -11.22
C CYS A 323 -16.88 -21.08 -10.64
N THR A 324 -15.88 -21.31 -11.49
CA THR A 324 -14.51 -21.43 -11.00
C THR A 324 -14.05 -20.08 -10.41
N PRO A 325 -13.57 -20.04 -9.15
CA PRO A 325 -13.12 -18.80 -8.53
C PRO A 325 -11.91 -18.20 -9.28
N SER A 326 -11.94 -16.89 -9.45
CA SER A 326 -10.90 -16.09 -10.12
C SER A 326 -10.05 -15.27 -9.16
N ASN A 327 -10.51 -15.09 -7.92
CA ASN A 327 -9.84 -14.34 -6.88
C ASN A 327 -10.13 -14.94 -5.49
N HIS A 328 -9.41 -14.43 -4.48
CA HIS A 328 -9.48 -14.92 -3.12
C HIS A 328 -10.90 -14.87 -2.51
N ARG A 329 -11.67 -13.81 -2.78
CA ARG A 329 -13.05 -13.66 -2.29
C ARG A 329 -13.96 -14.74 -2.86
N GLU A 330 -13.92 -14.97 -4.17
CA GLU A 330 -14.74 -16.00 -4.81
C GLU A 330 -14.43 -17.41 -4.30
N LEU A 331 -13.15 -17.72 -4.01
CA LEU A 331 -12.78 -19.01 -3.42
C LEU A 331 -13.32 -19.15 -1.99
N PHE A 332 -13.25 -18.07 -1.20
CA PHE A 332 -13.85 -18.03 0.13
C PHE A 332 -15.37 -18.22 0.07
N ASP A 333 -16.07 -17.49 -0.80
CA ASP A 333 -17.52 -17.58 -0.96
C ASP A 333 -17.93 -18.99 -1.39
N LEU A 334 -17.20 -19.61 -2.33
CA LEU A 334 -17.41 -21.00 -2.74
C LEU A 334 -17.17 -21.97 -1.58
N GLY A 335 -16.10 -21.79 -0.80
CA GLY A 335 -15.82 -22.62 0.38
C GLY A 335 -16.93 -22.53 1.43
N VAL A 336 -17.44 -21.32 1.68
CA VAL A 336 -18.59 -21.09 2.57
C VAL A 336 -19.85 -21.79 2.03
N GLN A 337 -20.15 -21.67 0.73
CA GLN A 337 -21.29 -22.35 0.11
C GLN A 337 -21.20 -23.87 0.28
N GLN A 338 -20.05 -24.48 0.02
CA GLN A 338 -19.85 -25.93 0.16
C GLN A 338 -20.08 -26.42 1.60
N LEU A 339 -19.68 -25.62 2.59
CA LEU A 339 -19.89 -25.92 4.01
C LEU A 339 -21.34 -25.69 4.45
N LEU A 340 -22.04 -24.71 3.88
CA LEU A 340 -23.47 -24.52 4.09
C LEU A 340 -24.31 -25.64 3.46
N ASP A 341 -23.90 -26.15 2.30
CA ASP A 341 -24.53 -27.31 1.68
C ASP A 341 -24.31 -28.58 2.51
N LEU A 342 -23.11 -28.76 3.07
CA LEU A 342 -22.85 -29.83 4.04
C LEU A 342 -23.74 -29.68 5.29
N LYS A 343 -23.82 -28.48 5.86
CA LYS A 343 -24.69 -28.17 6.99
C LYS A 343 -26.13 -28.56 6.68
N HIS A 344 -26.67 -28.12 5.54
CA HIS A 344 -28.02 -28.43 5.13
C HIS A 344 -28.23 -29.95 4.93
N SER A 345 -27.29 -30.64 4.27
CA SER A 345 -27.35 -32.09 4.08
C SER A 345 -27.39 -32.86 5.41
N LEU A 346 -26.60 -32.44 6.40
CA LEU A 346 -26.58 -33.07 7.72
C LEU A 346 -27.81 -32.70 8.57
N GLU A 347 -28.26 -31.45 8.52
CA GLU A 347 -29.35 -30.97 9.38
C GLU A 347 -30.74 -31.29 8.86
N GLU A 348 -30.94 -31.22 7.54
CA GLU A 348 -32.28 -31.29 6.92
C GLU A 348 -32.39 -32.41 5.88
N GLY A 349 -31.28 -32.94 5.37
CA GLY A 349 -31.28 -33.98 4.34
C GLY A 349 -31.93 -35.30 4.78
N ASP A 350 -32.64 -35.95 3.86
CA ASP A 350 -33.32 -37.23 4.13
C ASP A 350 -32.34 -38.36 4.39
N ASP A 351 -31.25 -38.40 3.61
CA ASP A 351 -30.15 -39.36 3.76
C ASP A 351 -29.08 -38.90 4.77
N SER A 352 -29.44 -38.01 5.70
CA SER A 352 -28.49 -37.42 6.66
C SER A 352 -27.79 -38.49 7.50
N ILE A 353 -26.46 -38.43 7.50
CA ILE A 353 -25.59 -39.25 8.35
C ILE A 353 -25.32 -38.64 9.74
N ALA A 354 -26.02 -37.55 10.11
CA ALA A 354 -25.73 -36.77 11.31
C ALA A 354 -25.75 -37.61 12.60
N SER A 355 -26.68 -38.55 12.74
CA SER A 355 -26.76 -39.43 13.92
C SER A 355 -25.57 -40.38 14.08
N THR A 356 -24.94 -40.77 12.96
CA THR A 356 -23.68 -41.54 12.95
C THR A 356 -22.53 -40.62 13.32
N LEU A 357 -22.48 -39.45 12.67
CA LEU A 357 -21.41 -38.47 12.85
C LEU A 357 -21.37 -37.89 14.28
N ALA A 358 -22.52 -37.75 14.94
CA ALA A 358 -22.60 -37.30 16.33
C ALA A 358 -21.84 -38.22 17.33
N LYS A 359 -21.63 -39.49 16.97
CA LYS A 359 -20.90 -40.46 17.80
C LYS A 359 -19.38 -40.30 17.69
N GLU A 360 -18.87 -39.68 16.63
CA GLU A 360 -17.45 -39.41 16.44
C GLU A 360 -16.96 -38.37 17.45
N ASP A 361 -15.96 -38.71 18.26
CA ASP A 361 -15.43 -37.86 19.33
C ASP A 361 -14.10 -37.20 18.99
N GLN A 362 -13.46 -37.61 17.90
CA GLN A 362 -12.24 -37.01 17.40
C GLN A 362 -12.55 -35.98 16.31
N GLU A 363 -12.00 -34.77 16.48
CA GLU A 363 -12.05 -33.70 15.46
C GLU A 363 -11.53 -34.19 14.10
N ALA A 364 -10.50 -35.04 14.11
CA ALA A 364 -9.94 -35.67 12.91
C ALA A 364 -10.96 -36.53 12.12
N GLY A 365 -11.92 -37.17 12.80
CA GLY A 365 -12.96 -37.94 12.11
C GLY A 365 -13.95 -37.03 11.37
N ILE A 366 -14.38 -35.96 12.03
CA ILE A 366 -15.28 -34.94 11.44
C ILE A 366 -14.58 -34.18 10.30
N ARG A 367 -13.31 -33.81 10.50
CA ARG A 367 -12.47 -33.15 9.50
C ARG A 367 -12.37 -33.96 8.20
N LYS A 368 -12.17 -35.28 8.29
CA LYS A 368 -12.16 -36.18 7.11
C LYS A 368 -13.49 -36.14 6.36
N VAL A 369 -14.62 -36.09 7.07
CA VAL A 369 -15.95 -36.00 6.44
C VAL A 369 -16.12 -34.66 5.72
N ILE A 370 -15.73 -33.55 6.35
CA ILE A 370 -15.77 -32.22 5.73
C ILE A 370 -14.89 -32.19 4.47
N ALA A 371 -13.62 -32.62 4.60
CA ALA A 371 -12.68 -32.61 3.48
C ALA A 371 -13.13 -33.51 2.33
N ASN A 372 -13.67 -34.69 2.62
CA ASN A 372 -14.22 -35.58 1.60
C ASN A 372 -15.46 -34.98 0.92
N TRP A 373 -16.37 -34.37 1.68
CA TRP A 373 -17.57 -33.72 1.14
C TRP A 373 -17.23 -32.62 0.14
N CYS A 374 -16.35 -31.70 0.54
CA CYS A 374 -15.88 -30.60 -0.29
C CYS A 374 -15.06 -31.14 -1.48
N GLY A 375 -14.11 -32.05 -1.24
CA GLY A 375 -13.28 -32.64 -2.28
C GLY A 375 -14.09 -33.32 -3.39
N SER A 376 -15.11 -34.11 -3.03
CA SER A 376 -15.98 -34.80 -4.00
C SER A 376 -16.88 -33.85 -4.81
N ARG A 377 -17.01 -32.59 -4.39
CA ARG A 377 -17.83 -31.54 -5.01
C ARG A 377 -16.98 -30.39 -5.56
N SER A 378 -15.67 -30.58 -5.64
CA SER A 378 -14.77 -29.55 -6.14
C SER A 378 -14.96 -29.27 -7.63
N PHE A 379 -15.28 -30.29 -8.43
CA PHE A 379 -15.39 -30.21 -9.90
C PHE A 379 -14.20 -29.47 -10.56
N ASP A 380 -12.97 -29.74 -10.08
CA ASP A 380 -11.71 -29.07 -10.48
C ASP A 380 -11.66 -27.55 -10.25
N LYS A 381 -12.61 -26.98 -9.49
CA LYS A 381 -12.67 -25.53 -9.19
C LYS A 381 -11.74 -25.13 -8.05
N TYR A 382 -11.42 -26.05 -7.15
CA TYR A 382 -10.51 -25.86 -6.03
C TYR A 382 -9.94 -27.21 -5.56
N VAL A 383 -8.92 -27.15 -4.72
CA VAL A 383 -8.37 -28.29 -3.98
C VAL A 383 -8.56 -28.03 -2.49
N ILE A 384 -8.93 -29.06 -1.73
CA ILE A 384 -9.00 -28.99 -0.27
C ILE A 384 -7.94 -29.91 0.35
N THR A 385 -6.99 -29.33 1.08
CA THR A 385 -5.97 -30.05 1.83
C THR A 385 -6.34 -30.13 3.31
N GLN A 386 -5.76 -31.09 4.02
CA GLN A 386 -5.97 -31.31 5.45
C GLN A 386 -4.63 -31.22 6.19
N GLU A 387 -4.58 -30.52 7.33
CA GLU A 387 -3.39 -30.40 8.18
C GLU A 387 -2.10 -30.02 7.42
N GLU A 388 -2.22 -29.16 6.40
CA GLU A 388 -1.06 -28.64 5.66
C GLU A 388 -0.17 -27.80 6.59
N GLU A 389 1.13 -28.06 6.62
CA GLU A 389 2.07 -27.39 7.51
C GLU A 389 2.48 -26.01 6.97
N LEU A 390 2.26 -24.97 7.79
CA LEU A 390 2.75 -23.62 7.57
C LEU A 390 4.19 -23.47 8.08
N ALA A 391 4.85 -22.37 7.71
CA ALA A 391 6.26 -22.13 8.03
C ALA A 391 6.59 -22.13 9.55
N ASP A 392 5.60 -21.87 10.40
CA ASP A 392 5.70 -21.90 11.87
C ASP A 392 5.21 -23.22 12.49
N ALA A 393 5.17 -24.29 11.69
CA ALA A 393 4.69 -25.63 12.04
C ALA A 393 3.20 -25.68 12.47
N LYS A 394 2.45 -24.60 12.24
CA LYS A 394 1.00 -24.57 12.45
C LYS A 394 0.28 -25.27 11.30
N ARG A 395 -0.87 -25.88 11.59
CA ARG A 395 -1.62 -26.72 10.65
C ARG A 395 -3.11 -26.40 10.75
N PRO A 396 -3.68 -25.61 9.84
CA PRO A 396 -5.14 -25.45 9.78
C PRO A 396 -5.79 -26.81 9.49
N ASP A 397 -7.01 -27.01 10.02
CA ASP A 397 -7.73 -28.28 9.87
C ASP A 397 -7.96 -28.62 8.39
N CYS A 398 -8.54 -27.69 7.65
CA CYS A 398 -8.63 -27.78 6.20
C CYS A 398 -8.17 -26.48 5.54
N ARG A 399 -7.84 -26.54 4.25
CA ARG A 399 -7.47 -25.35 3.48
C ARG A 399 -7.95 -25.48 2.05
N PHE A 400 -8.75 -24.51 1.60
CA PHE A 400 -9.13 -24.40 0.20
C PHE A 400 -8.04 -23.67 -0.56
N SER A 401 -7.65 -24.20 -1.72
CA SER A 401 -6.61 -23.64 -2.58
C SER A 401 -7.09 -23.64 -4.03
N SER A 402 -6.66 -22.63 -4.80
CA SER A 402 -6.88 -22.56 -6.24
C SER A 402 -5.60 -22.93 -6.98
N SER A 403 -5.73 -23.58 -8.13
CA SER A 403 -4.61 -23.79 -9.06
C SER A 403 -4.30 -22.56 -9.92
N ARG A 404 -5.21 -21.55 -9.92
CA ARG A 404 -5.12 -20.36 -10.79
C ARG A 404 -4.45 -19.17 -10.11
N PHE A 405 -4.48 -19.11 -8.78
CA PHE A 405 -3.89 -18.02 -8.00
C PHE A 405 -3.49 -18.52 -6.61
N ASN A 406 -2.51 -17.85 -6.00
CA ASN A 406 -2.01 -18.18 -4.67
C ASN A 406 -2.69 -17.30 -3.61
N ALA A 407 -3.90 -17.69 -3.18
CA ALA A 407 -4.63 -17.04 -2.09
C ALA A 407 -5.56 -18.05 -1.39
N PRO A 408 -5.02 -18.89 -0.50
CA PRO A 408 -5.76 -19.99 0.09
C PRO A 408 -6.60 -19.56 1.29
N VAL A 409 -7.70 -20.28 1.51
CA VAL A 409 -8.68 -20.01 2.57
C VAL A 409 -8.61 -21.10 3.64
N PRO A 410 -8.03 -20.83 4.82
CA PRO A 410 -8.00 -21.79 5.92
C PRO A 410 -9.39 -21.98 6.52
N VAL A 411 -9.63 -23.21 6.98
CA VAL A 411 -10.80 -23.62 7.75
C VAL A 411 -10.29 -24.18 9.06
N GLU A 412 -10.76 -23.61 10.17
CA GLU A 412 -10.53 -24.16 11.52
C GLU A 412 -11.84 -24.80 12.01
N LEU A 413 -11.77 -26.06 12.41
CA LEU A 413 -12.88 -26.86 12.88
C LEU A 413 -12.79 -27.00 14.40
N LYS A 414 -13.91 -26.87 15.10
CA LYS A 414 -13.99 -27.19 16.52
C LYS A 414 -15.26 -27.99 16.85
N LEU A 415 -15.10 -29.08 17.59
CA LEU A 415 -16.25 -29.82 18.15
C LEU A 415 -16.78 -29.06 19.36
N ALA A 416 -17.87 -28.31 19.21
CA ALA A 416 -18.36 -27.34 20.20
C ALA A 416 -18.55 -27.94 21.61
N ASP A 417 -18.93 -29.21 21.69
CA ASP A 417 -19.11 -29.93 22.95
C ASP A 417 -17.82 -30.06 23.79
N ASN A 418 -16.66 -30.04 23.14
CA ASN A 418 -15.36 -30.27 23.78
C ASN A 418 -14.75 -28.98 24.37
N TRP A 419 -15.38 -27.83 24.15
CA TRP A 419 -14.79 -26.51 24.48
C TRP A 419 -15.68 -25.68 25.41
N GLY A 420 -15.06 -24.86 26.25
CA GLY A 420 -15.73 -23.74 26.92
C GLY A 420 -16.15 -22.67 25.92
N GLY A 421 -17.16 -21.87 26.28
CA GLY A 421 -17.53 -20.72 25.43
C GLY A 421 -16.36 -19.73 25.29
N PRO A 422 -15.72 -19.27 26.37
CA PRO A 422 -14.56 -18.38 26.27
C PRO A 422 -13.40 -18.95 25.44
N ASP A 423 -13.18 -20.27 25.51
CA ASP A 423 -12.13 -20.92 24.72
C ASP A 423 -12.45 -20.86 23.22
N LEU A 424 -13.72 -20.98 22.81
CA LEU A 424 -14.09 -20.87 21.40
C LEU A 424 -13.86 -19.46 20.84
N PHE A 425 -14.08 -18.42 21.65
CA PHE A 425 -13.76 -17.04 21.27
C PHE A 425 -12.25 -16.86 21.16
N GLU A 426 -11.49 -17.34 22.13
CA GLU A 426 -10.01 -17.33 22.08
C GLU A 426 -9.47 -18.04 20.84
N ARG A 427 -10.05 -19.19 20.46
CA ARG A 427 -9.61 -19.96 19.29
C ARG A 427 -9.91 -19.25 17.98
N LEU A 428 -11.06 -18.59 17.87
CA LEU A 428 -11.37 -17.72 16.73
C LEU A 428 -10.32 -16.61 16.59
N GLU A 429 -9.96 -15.95 17.69
CA GLU A 429 -8.98 -14.87 17.70
C GLU A 429 -7.55 -15.34 17.43
N ASN A 430 -7.05 -16.26 18.24
CA ASN A 430 -5.63 -16.59 18.25
C ASN A 430 -5.25 -17.60 17.18
N GLN A 431 -6.06 -18.64 16.95
CA GLN A 431 -5.73 -19.62 15.91
C GLN A 431 -6.09 -19.09 14.52
N LEU A 432 -7.35 -18.72 14.30
CA LEU A 432 -7.77 -18.32 12.96
C LEU A 432 -7.22 -16.95 12.58
N CYS A 433 -7.52 -15.90 13.35
CA CYS A 433 -7.02 -14.56 13.02
C CYS A 433 -5.50 -14.45 13.27
N GLY A 434 -5.05 -14.97 14.40
CA GLY A 434 -3.69 -14.79 14.90
C GLY A 434 -2.66 -15.66 14.20
N ASP A 435 -2.91 -16.95 13.98
CA ASP A 435 -1.92 -17.89 13.42
C ASP A 435 -2.09 -18.06 11.89
N TYR A 436 -3.30 -18.33 11.38
CA TYR A 436 -3.47 -18.71 9.98
C TYR A 436 -3.62 -17.54 8.99
N LEU A 437 -4.25 -16.44 9.41
CA LEU A 437 -4.54 -15.28 8.54
C LEU A 437 -3.46 -14.18 8.61
N ARG A 438 -2.19 -14.58 8.78
CA ARG A 438 -1.03 -13.67 8.86
C ARG A 438 -0.52 -13.20 7.51
N ASP A 439 -0.63 -14.05 6.49
CA ASP A 439 -0.10 -13.79 5.16
C ASP A 439 -1.02 -12.83 4.39
N ASN A 440 -0.44 -11.90 3.62
CA ASN A 440 -1.23 -10.90 2.88
C ASN A 440 -2.12 -11.54 1.80
N HIS A 441 -1.83 -12.76 1.34
CA HIS A 441 -2.67 -13.50 0.40
C HIS A 441 -3.78 -14.32 1.09
N SER A 442 -3.78 -14.43 2.42
CA SER A 442 -4.78 -15.16 3.21
C SER A 442 -5.47 -14.21 4.21
N SER A 443 -6.24 -13.28 3.68
CA SER A 443 -7.11 -12.33 4.40
C SER A 443 -8.53 -12.85 4.74
N ARG A 444 -8.88 -14.12 4.44
CA ARG A 444 -10.22 -14.67 4.66
C ARG A 444 -10.17 -16.09 5.19
N GLY A 445 -10.99 -16.41 6.18
CA GLY A 445 -10.98 -17.73 6.83
C GLY A 445 -12.36 -18.18 7.31
N ILE A 446 -12.52 -19.48 7.54
CA ILE A 446 -13.80 -20.08 7.95
C ILE A 446 -13.64 -20.79 9.29
N PHE A 447 -14.48 -20.45 10.27
CA PHE A 447 -14.53 -21.10 11.57
C PHE A 447 -15.76 -22.01 11.63
N VAL A 448 -15.54 -23.33 11.66
CA VAL A 448 -16.62 -24.33 11.63
C VAL A 448 -16.80 -24.91 13.02
N LEU A 449 -18.01 -24.82 13.56
CA LEU A 449 -18.40 -25.45 14.80
C LEU A 449 -19.33 -26.63 14.53
N VAL A 450 -19.02 -27.78 15.10
CA VAL A 450 -19.89 -28.97 15.01
C VAL A 450 -20.41 -29.34 16.39
N TYR A 451 -21.73 -29.34 16.55
CA TYR A 451 -22.44 -29.69 17.77
C TYR A 451 -23.03 -31.09 17.67
N ARG A 452 -22.74 -31.92 18.68
CA ARG A 452 -23.07 -33.36 18.71
C ARG A 452 -24.10 -33.74 19.77
N GLY A 453 -24.50 -32.82 20.63
CA GLY A 453 -25.51 -33.07 21.66
C GLY A 453 -24.98 -33.51 23.03
N LYS A 454 -23.68 -33.39 23.28
CA LYS A 454 -23.07 -33.77 24.57
C LYS A 454 -23.12 -32.63 25.58
N LYS A 455 -23.04 -31.37 25.12
CA LYS A 455 -23.11 -30.17 25.95
C LYS A 455 -24.36 -29.36 25.64
N ILE A 456 -25.11 -28.95 26.66
CA ILE A 456 -26.41 -28.30 26.48
C ILE A 456 -26.29 -26.77 26.36
N THR A 457 -25.32 -26.17 27.07
CA THR A 457 -25.15 -24.71 27.11
C THR A 457 -23.68 -24.31 27.18
N TRP A 458 -23.38 -23.12 26.68
CA TRP A 458 -22.08 -22.47 26.76
C TRP A 458 -22.22 -21.13 27.47
N GLN A 459 -21.18 -20.73 28.19
CA GLN A 459 -21.12 -19.42 28.81
C GLN A 459 -20.48 -18.43 27.83
N LEU A 460 -21.11 -17.28 27.59
CA LEU A 460 -20.51 -16.24 26.76
C LEU A 460 -19.36 -15.53 27.49
N GLN A 461 -18.40 -14.99 26.74
CA GLN A 461 -17.31 -14.19 27.29
C GLN A 461 -17.87 -12.98 28.06
N GLU A 462 -17.27 -12.68 29.22
CA GLU A 462 -17.64 -11.56 30.12
C GLU A 462 -19.06 -11.55 30.72
N SER A 463 -19.88 -12.58 30.45
CA SER A 463 -21.21 -12.71 31.07
C SER A 463 -21.39 -14.08 31.72
N ASN A 464 -22.18 -14.15 32.80
CA ASN A 464 -22.63 -15.43 33.38
C ASN A 464 -23.85 -16.01 32.62
N VAL A 465 -24.16 -15.48 31.42
CA VAL A 465 -25.29 -15.93 30.62
C VAL A 465 -24.91 -17.23 29.93
N LYS A 466 -25.74 -18.25 30.15
CA LYS A 466 -25.67 -19.53 29.45
C LYS A 466 -26.55 -19.48 28.22
N VAL A 467 -25.97 -19.84 27.08
CA VAL A 467 -26.63 -19.79 25.78
C VAL A 467 -26.68 -21.17 25.13
N THR A 468 -27.63 -21.34 24.23
CA THR A 468 -27.76 -22.49 23.32
C THR A 468 -26.66 -22.50 22.27
N PHE A 469 -26.56 -23.59 21.49
CA PHE A 469 -25.59 -23.68 20.40
C PHE A 469 -25.84 -22.62 19.30
N ALA A 470 -27.10 -22.36 18.96
CA ALA A 470 -27.44 -21.35 17.95
C ALA A 470 -27.02 -19.95 18.41
N GLU A 471 -27.36 -19.58 19.65
CA GLU A 471 -26.97 -18.31 20.26
C GLU A 471 -25.45 -18.18 20.43
N LEU A 472 -24.73 -19.28 20.67
CA LEU A 472 -23.26 -19.28 20.70
C LEU A 472 -22.67 -18.91 19.33
N VAL A 473 -23.19 -19.48 18.25
CA VAL A 473 -22.75 -19.19 16.88
C VAL A 473 -23.02 -17.72 16.53
N GLU A 474 -24.21 -17.21 16.85
CA GLU A 474 -24.55 -15.80 16.67
C GLU A 474 -23.63 -14.88 17.49
N ALA A 475 -23.30 -15.26 18.73
CA ALA A 475 -22.39 -14.49 19.57
C ALA A 475 -20.97 -14.45 19.01
N LEU A 476 -20.45 -15.55 18.45
CA LEU A 476 -19.14 -15.59 17.78
C LEU A 476 -19.12 -14.76 16.49
N GLN A 477 -20.21 -14.77 15.71
CA GLN A 477 -20.37 -13.90 14.54
C GLN A 477 -20.36 -12.42 14.94
N ALA A 478 -21.12 -12.06 15.98
CA ALA A 478 -21.15 -10.70 16.52
C ALA A 478 -19.78 -10.28 17.07
N HIS A 479 -19.08 -11.20 17.74
CA HIS A 479 -17.73 -10.98 18.25
C HIS A 479 -16.73 -10.68 17.15
N TRP A 480 -16.74 -11.46 16.06
CA TRP A 480 -15.91 -11.16 14.89
C TRP A 480 -16.19 -9.75 14.33
N MET A 481 -17.46 -9.34 14.25
CA MET A 481 -17.80 -8.00 13.76
C MET A 481 -17.23 -6.88 14.65
N GLN A 482 -17.14 -7.11 15.97
CA GLN A 482 -16.53 -6.17 16.91
C GLN A 482 -15.00 -6.16 16.84
N LEU A 483 -14.39 -7.34 16.65
CA LEU A 483 -12.95 -7.53 16.59
C LEU A 483 -12.34 -7.10 15.25
N SER A 484 -13.10 -7.24 14.17
CA SER A 484 -12.70 -7.03 12.78
C SER A 484 -11.89 -5.73 12.55
N PRO A 485 -12.26 -4.55 13.11
CA PRO A 485 -11.45 -3.32 12.96
C PRO A 485 -10.01 -3.42 13.50
N SER A 486 -9.76 -4.27 14.51
CA SER A 486 -8.43 -4.52 15.07
C SER A 486 -7.54 -5.39 14.16
N TYR A 487 -8.14 -6.06 13.17
CA TYR A 487 -7.46 -6.87 12.16
C TYR A 487 -7.69 -6.27 10.76
N PRO A 488 -7.00 -5.17 10.42
CA PRO A 488 -7.23 -4.44 9.17
C PRO A 488 -6.89 -5.27 7.92
N LYS A 489 -5.97 -6.24 8.06
CA LYS A 489 -5.56 -7.16 6.98
C LYS A 489 -6.48 -8.36 6.77
N ILE A 490 -7.36 -8.66 7.72
CA ILE A 490 -8.32 -9.76 7.60
C ILE A 490 -9.63 -9.16 7.09
N GLU A 491 -9.98 -9.46 5.86
CA GLU A 491 -11.17 -8.91 5.21
C GLU A 491 -12.44 -9.56 5.75
N GLN A 492 -12.47 -10.88 5.92
CA GLN A 492 -13.69 -11.57 6.31
C GLN A 492 -13.44 -12.91 7.01
N ILE A 493 -14.24 -13.21 8.03
CA ILE A 493 -14.35 -14.54 8.63
C ILE A 493 -15.81 -14.97 8.59
N ALA A 494 -16.05 -16.21 8.15
CA ALA A 494 -17.35 -16.85 8.26
C ALA A 494 -17.35 -17.81 9.44
N VAL A 495 -18.30 -17.66 10.36
CA VAL A 495 -18.54 -18.63 11.44
C VAL A 495 -19.77 -19.47 11.07
N ILE A 496 -19.57 -20.79 10.93
CA ILE A 496 -20.60 -21.74 10.51
C ILE A 496 -20.80 -22.78 11.61
N GLY A 497 -21.99 -22.84 12.21
CA GLY A 497 -22.37 -23.90 13.15
C GLY A 497 -23.16 -25.01 12.47
N ILE A 498 -22.84 -26.27 12.73
CA ILE A 498 -23.53 -27.48 12.24
C ILE A 498 -24.08 -28.26 13.44
N ASP A 499 -25.40 -28.41 13.52
CA ASP A 499 -26.09 -29.13 14.60
C ASP A 499 -26.48 -30.55 14.16
N LEU A 500 -25.69 -31.54 14.58
CA LEU A 500 -25.95 -32.94 14.25
C LEU A 500 -27.15 -33.55 15.00
N THR A 501 -27.72 -32.81 15.96
CA THR A 501 -28.85 -33.25 16.79
C THR A 501 -30.21 -32.78 16.27
N LYS A 502 -30.22 -31.87 15.30
CA LYS A 502 -31.43 -31.21 14.83
C LYS A 502 -32.53 -32.17 14.38
N ARG A 503 -32.16 -33.29 13.75
CA ARG A 503 -33.10 -34.35 13.34
C ARG A 503 -33.51 -35.29 14.48
N THR A 504 -32.62 -35.58 15.43
CA THR A 504 -32.89 -36.50 16.54
C THR A 504 -33.69 -35.85 17.67
N ASN A 505 -33.64 -34.52 17.79
CA ASN A 505 -34.35 -33.74 18.79
C ASN A 505 -35.77 -33.29 18.37
N ARG A 506 -36.27 -33.67 17.18
CA ARG A 506 -37.68 -33.39 16.82
C ARG A 506 -38.61 -34.16 17.76
N VAL A 507 -39.38 -33.40 18.53
CA VAL A 507 -40.36 -33.81 19.56
C VAL A 507 -41.13 -35.06 19.13
N LYS A 508 -41.06 -36.13 19.93
CA LYS A 508 -41.97 -37.28 19.79
C LYS A 508 -43.41 -36.75 19.98
N PRO A 509 -44.32 -36.90 19.00
CA PRO A 509 -45.72 -36.57 19.24
C PRO A 509 -46.20 -37.44 20.41
N ALA A 510 -46.81 -36.79 21.41
CA ALA A 510 -47.38 -37.48 22.55
C ALA A 510 -48.28 -38.61 22.03
N LYS A 511 -47.96 -39.86 22.40
CA LYS A 511 -48.83 -41.00 22.12
C LYS A 511 -50.20 -40.66 22.68
N LYS A 512 -51.19 -40.42 21.80
CA LYS A 512 -52.59 -40.36 22.20
C LYS A 512 -52.90 -41.70 22.89
N LYS A 513 -53.19 -41.64 24.20
CA LYS A 513 -53.77 -42.75 24.94
C LYS A 513 -55.23 -42.90 24.55
#